data_AF-A0A838KGH2-F1
#
_entry.id   AF-A0A838KGH2-F1
#
_cell.length_a   1.000
_cell.length_b   1.000
_cell.length_c   1.000
_cell.angle_alpha   90.00
_cell.angle_beta   90.00
_cell.angle_gamma   90.00
#
_symmetry.space_group_name_H-M   'P 1'
#
loop_
_entity.id
_entity.type
_entity.pdbx_description
1 polymer ?
#
loop_
_entity_poly.entity_id
_entity_poly.type
_entity_poly.pdbx_seq_one_letter_code
_entity_poly.pdbx_strand_id
1 'polypeptide(L)'
;SPIEEMVEAGRAVGHDYFALTDHSPRLTVANGLTAERLAEQLDVVEEINARYDDIVLLPGIEVDILEDGKLDQTRAMLQRLDVVVASVHSKLRSDSETMTQRMVGGIANKMTNVLGHCTGRLVEGGRGIRPESQFDAEVVFAACAQFDVAVEINSRPERRDPPSRLIQLALEAGCLFSIDTDAHAPGQLAFQDYGCARAVENGVPADRIVNAWPRDRLLEWTHAKR
;
A
#
# COMPACT_ATOMS: atom_id res chain seq x y z
N SER A 1 15.46 -1.75 -6.26
CA SER A 1 16.59 -2.71 -6.37
C SER A 1 16.18 -3.91 -7.21
N PRO A 2 17.11 -4.76 -7.67
CA PRO A 2 16.78 -6.07 -8.22
C PRO A 2 15.85 -6.85 -7.26
N ILE A 3 14.90 -7.61 -7.80
CA ILE A 3 13.87 -8.27 -6.99
C ILE A 3 14.51 -9.33 -6.09
N GLU A 4 15.48 -10.09 -6.60
CA GLU A 4 16.22 -11.09 -5.82
C GLU A 4 16.92 -10.50 -4.60
N GLU A 5 17.52 -9.31 -4.71
CA GLU A 5 18.14 -8.65 -3.56
C GLU A 5 17.11 -8.29 -2.49
N MET A 6 15.90 -7.89 -2.91
CA MET A 6 14.80 -7.61 -1.97
C MET A 6 14.30 -8.89 -1.31
N VAL A 7 14.24 -10.01 -2.05
CA VAL A 7 13.85 -11.32 -1.51
C VAL A 7 14.83 -11.80 -0.47
N GLU A 8 16.14 -11.79 -0.76
CA GLU A 8 17.17 -12.19 0.21
C GLU A 8 17.16 -11.29 1.46
N ALA A 9 16.90 -9.99 1.29
CA ALA A 9 16.76 -9.08 2.41
C ALA A 9 15.51 -9.36 3.24
N GLY A 10 14.37 -9.66 2.59
CA GLY A 10 13.14 -10.10 3.25
C GLY A 10 13.35 -11.36 4.09
N ARG A 11 14.09 -12.34 3.56
CA ARG A 11 14.50 -13.55 4.28
C ARG A 11 15.38 -13.21 5.48
N ALA A 12 16.37 -12.33 5.29
CA ALA A 12 17.29 -11.94 6.36
C ALA A 12 16.62 -11.22 7.53
N VAL A 13 15.53 -10.48 7.29
CA VAL A 13 14.72 -9.87 8.36
C VAL A 13 13.66 -10.82 8.95
N GLY A 14 13.52 -12.03 8.40
CA GLY A 14 12.64 -13.08 8.92
C GLY A 14 11.19 -12.99 8.43
N HIS A 15 10.96 -12.50 7.21
CA HIS A 15 9.63 -12.51 6.61
C HIS A 15 9.35 -13.84 5.89
N ASP A 16 8.17 -14.41 6.15
CA ASP A 16 7.66 -15.59 5.44
C ASP A 16 7.01 -15.21 4.09
N TYR A 17 6.65 -13.93 3.92
CA TYR A 17 6.16 -13.36 2.67
C TYR A 17 6.31 -11.83 2.63
N PHE A 18 6.30 -11.25 1.43
CA PHE A 18 6.06 -9.81 1.24
C PHE A 18 5.44 -9.54 -0.12
N ALA A 19 4.77 -8.39 -0.27
CA ALA A 19 4.19 -7.98 -1.55
C ALA A 19 5.17 -7.11 -2.34
N LEU A 20 5.37 -7.45 -3.62
CA LEU A 20 6.06 -6.58 -4.57
C LEU A 20 5.04 -5.62 -5.18
N THR A 21 5.09 -4.35 -4.78
CA THR A 21 4.08 -3.34 -5.16
C THR A 21 4.70 -2.21 -5.98
N ASP A 22 5.35 -2.54 -7.09
CA ASP A 22 5.88 -1.54 -8.01
C ASP A 22 4.77 -0.62 -8.55
N HIS A 23 5.15 0.59 -8.97
CA HIS A 23 4.20 1.62 -9.37
C HIS A 23 3.54 1.38 -10.74
N SER A 24 2.32 1.87 -10.91
CA SER A 24 1.58 1.90 -12.18
C SER A 24 2.08 2.99 -13.17
N PRO A 25 1.66 2.95 -14.46
CA PRO A 25 2.26 3.71 -15.56
C PRO A 25 2.39 5.21 -15.39
N ARG A 26 1.39 5.87 -14.77
CA ARG A 26 1.38 7.35 -14.68
C ARG A 26 2.41 7.93 -13.74
N LEU A 27 3.01 7.13 -12.86
CA LEU A 27 4.16 7.57 -12.10
C LEU A 27 5.43 7.48 -12.95
N THR A 28 5.52 8.36 -13.94
CA THR A 28 6.61 8.40 -14.93
C THR A 28 7.99 8.59 -14.29
N VAL A 29 8.06 9.29 -13.15
CA VAL A 29 9.30 9.48 -12.37
C VAL A 29 9.83 8.15 -11.79
N ALA A 30 8.95 7.16 -11.59
CA ALA A 30 9.30 5.84 -11.07
C ALA A 30 9.38 4.75 -12.16
N ASN A 31 9.30 5.12 -13.44
CA ASN A 31 9.28 4.17 -14.56
C ASN A 31 8.16 3.11 -14.43
N GLY A 32 6.95 3.55 -14.08
CA GLY A 32 5.79 2.71 -13.78
C GLY A 32 5.46 1.64 -14.83
N LEU A 33 4.88 0.53 -14.37
CA LEU A 33 4.67 -0.68 -15.15
C LEU A 33 3.39 -0.61 -15.98
N THR A 34 3.54 -0.68 -17.31
CA THR A 34 2.41 -0.99 -18.21
C THR A 34 1.86 -2.39 -17.92
N ALA A 35 0.68 -2.72 -18.44
CA ALA A 35 0.13 -4.07 -18.27
C ALA A 35 1.09 -5.15 -18.82
N GLU A 36 1.78 -4.85 -19.92
CA GLU A 36 2.76 -5.76 -20.53
C GLU A 36 3.98 -5.95 -19.62
N ARG A 37 4.57 -4.86 -19.12
CA ARG A 37 5.72 -4.93 -18.21
C ARG A 37 5.37 -5.56 -16.86
N LEU A 38 4.14 -5.36 -16.38
CA LEU A 38 3.66 -6.04 -15.19
C LEU A 38 3.47 -7.53 -15.44
N ALA A 39 3.00 -7.95 -16.63
CA ALA A 39 2.95 -9.37 -16.99
C ALA A 39 4.35 -10.00 -16.97
N GLU A 40 5.36 -9.34 -17.53
CA GLU A 40 6.77 -9.79 -17.45
C GLU A 40 7.26 -9.89 -16.01
N GLN A 41 6.88 -8.94 -15.13
CA GLN A 41 7.23 -9.02 -13.72
C GLN A 41 6.55 -10.19 -13.01
N LEU A 42 5.30 -10.54 -13.38
CA LEU A 42 4.63 -11.71 -12.81
C LEU A 42 5.37 -13.01 -13.18
N ASP A 43 5.90 -13.12 -14.39
CA ASP A 43 6.73 -14.26 -14.79
C ASP A 43 8.00 -14.34 -13.91
N VAL A 44 8.65 -13.21 -13.63
CA VAL A 44 9.81 -13.15 -12.70
C VAL A 44 9.42 -13.55 -11.26
N VAL A 45 8.25 -13.11 -10.78
CA VAL A 45 7.73 -13.50 -9.46
C VAL A 45 7.49 -15.01 -9.39
N GLU A 46 6.93 -15.62 -10.43
CA GLU A 46 6.74 -17.08 -10.52
C GLU A 46 8.09 -17.82 -10.48
N GLU A 47 9.08 -17.36 -11.25
CA GLU A 47 10.44 -17.93 -11.24
C GLU A 47 11.14 -17.80 -9.89
N ILE A 48 10.94 -16.69 -9.17
CA ILE A 48 11.45 -16.49 -7.81
C ILE A 48 10.75 -17.45 -6.84
N ASN A 49 9.42 -17.49 -6.84
CA ASN A 49 8.66 -18.35 -5.94
C ASN A 49 8.94 -19.84 -6.17
N ALA A 50 9.36 -20.25 -7.38
CA ALA A 50 9.81 -21.62 -7.64
C ALA A 50 11.21 -21.94 -7.06
N ARG A 51 12.02 -20.93 -6.73
CA ARG A 51 13.39 -21.08 -6.21
C ARG A 51 13.48 -21.11 -4.69
N TYR A 52 12.52 -20.52 -3.98
CA TYR A 52 12.53 -20.39 -2.52
C TYR A 52 11.34 -21.13 -1.90
N ASP A 53 11.57 -21.85 -0.80
CA ASP A 53 10.54 -22.59 -0.06
C ASP A 53 10.18 -21.93 1.29
N ASP A 54 10.99 -20.97 1.73
CA ASP A 54 10.90 -20.30 3.03
C ASP A 54 10.33 -18.87 2.96
N ILE A 55 10.18 -18.30 1.76
CA ILE A 55 9.58 -16.98 1.55
C ILE A 55 8.70 -16.97 0.31
N VAL A 56 7.56 -16.26 0.38
CA VAL A 56 6.67 -16.05 -0.77
C VAL A 56 6.64 -14.59 -1.18
N LEU A 57 6.92 -14.33 -2.45
CA LEU A 57 6.72 -13.04 -3.06
C LEU A 57 5.30 -12.94 -3.61
N LEU A 58 4.48 -12.09 -2.98
CA LEU A 58 3.11 -11.86 -3.42
C LEU A 58 3.13 -10.87 -4.61
N PRO A 59 2.56 -11.23 -5.78
CA PRO A 59 2.40 -10.29 -6.88
C PRO A 59 1.49 -9.14 -6.44
N GLY A 60 1.97 -7.91 -6.57
CA GLY A 60 1.19 -6.73 -6.21
C GLY A 60 1.43 -5.55 -7.12
N ILE A 61 0.77 -4.45 -6.79
CA ILE A 61 1.00 -3.15 -7.45
C ILE A 61 0.66 -2.03 -6.48
N GLU A 62 1.41 -0.93 -6.56
CA GLU A 62 0.92 0.36 -6.11
C GLU A 62 0.33 1.12 -7.30
N VAL A 63 -0.99 1.13 -7.40
CA VAL A 63 -1.73 1.75 -8.50
C VAL A 63 -2.18 3.17 -8.17
N ASP A 64 -1.97 4.07 -9.13
CA ASP A 64 -2.45 5.44 -9.04
C ASP A 64 -4.00 5.50 -9.03
N ILE A 65 -4.55 6.24 -8.07
CA ILE A 65 -5.94 6.71 -8.11
C ILE A 65 -5.97 7.95 -9.02
N LEU A 66 -6.63 7.87 -10.16
CA LEU A 66 -6.76 8.94 -11.15
C LEU A 66 -7.66 10.09 -10.65
N GLU A 67 -7.62 11.25 -11.32
CA GLU A 67 -8.44 12.41 -10.92
C GLU A 67 -9.96 12.12 -10.92
N ASP A 68 -10.42 11.14 -11.69
CA ASP A 68 -11.82 10.68 -11.73
C ASP A 68 -12.12 9.53 -10.74
N GLY A 69 -11.17 9.19 -9.86
CA GLY A 69 -11.29 8.12 -8.88
C GLY A 69 -11.09 6.71 -9.43
N LYS A 70 -10.83 6.52 -10.73
CA LYS A 70 -10.48 5.20 -11.28
C LYS A 70 -9.04 4.82 -10.94
N LEU A 71 -8.71 3.54 -11.10
CA LEU A 71 -7.34 3.04 -10.93
C LEU A 71 -6.59 3.05 -12.27
N ASP A 72 -5.31 3.38 -12.24
CA ASP A 72 -4.39 3.45 -13.40
C ASP A 72 -3.90 2.07 -13.87
N GLN A 73 -4.79 1.09 -13.97
CA GLN A 73 -4.49 -0.25 -14.49
C GLN A 73 -5.76 -0.91 -15.02
N THR A 74 -5.61 -1.85 -15.96
CA THR A 74 -6.75 -2.62 -16.49
C THR A 74 -7.31 -3.56 -15.43
N ARG A 75 -8.65 -3.74 -15.42
CA ARG A 75 -9.30 -4.70 -14.52
C ARG A 75 -8.75 -6.12 -14.67
N ALA A 76 -8.49 -6.55 -15.91
CA ALA A 76 -7.98 -7.88 -16.19
C ALA A 76 -6.59 -8.11 -15.56
N MET A 77 -5.73 -7.08 -15.54
CA MET A 77 -4.45 -7.17 -14.87
C MET A 77 -4.59 -7.16 -13.35
N LEU A 78 -5.40 -6.26 -12.78
CA LEU A 78 -5.62 -6.20 -11.32
C LEU A 78 -6.15 -7.52 -10.75
N GLN A 79 -6.94 -8.27 -11.52
CA GLN A 79 -7.45 -9.59 -11.11
C GLN A 79 -6.36 -10.66 -10.95
N ARG A 80 -5.17 -10.46 -11.53
CA ARG A 80 -4.03 -11.39 -11.45
C ARG A 80 -3.10 -11.14 -10.26
N LEU A 81 -3.27 -10.03 -9.54
CA LEU A 81 -2.40 -9.62 -8.44
C LEU A 81 -2.94 -10.12 -7.12
N ASP A 82 -2.12 -10.42 -6.12
CA ASP A 82 -2.56 -10.77 -4.78
C ASP A 82 -2.86 -9.55 -3.91
N VAL A 83 -2.12 -8.45 -4.10
CA VAL A 83 -2.27 -7.22 -3.31
C VAL A 83 -2.31 -5.98 -4.21
N VAL A 84 -3.35 -5.17 -4.09
CA VAL A 84 -3.47 -3.87 -4.77
C VAL A 84 -3.49 -2.75 -3.73
N VAL A 85 -2.44 -1.94 -3.73
CA VAL A 85 -2.33 -0.70 -2.97
C VAL A 85 -2.76 0.44 -3.88
N ALA A 86 -3.76 1.22 -3.49
CA ALA A 86 -4.23 2.38 -4.25
C ALA A 86 -3.78 3.68 -3.55
N SER A 87 -3.08 4.54 -4.29
CA SER A 87 -2.47 5.76 -3.74
C SER A 87 -2.71 6.97 -4.64
N VAL A 88 -2.66 8.17 -4.06
CA VAL A 88 -2.69 9.43 -4.81
C VAL A 88 -1.27 9.98 -4.95
N HIS A 89 -0.74 10.08 -6.17
CA HIS A 89 0.60 10.66 -6.39
C HIS A 89 0.61 12.01 -7.11
N SER A 90 -0.53 12.46 -7.62
CA SER A 90 -0.65 13.66 -8.44
C SER A 90 -1.72 14.59 -7.90
N LYS A 91 -1.64 15.89 -8.24
CA LYS A 91 -2.60 16.90 -7.80
C LYS A 91 -2.83 16.90 -6.27
N LEU A 92 -1.78 16.70 -5.50
CA LEU A 92 -1.81 16.65 -4.02
C LEU A 92 -2.26 17.97 -3.34
N ARG A 93 -2.53 19.00 -4.13
CA ARG A 93 -3.02 20.32 -3.71
C ARG A 93 -4.45 20.62 -4.19
N SER A 94 -5.17 19.61 -4.70
CA SER A 94 -6.61 19.76 -4.93
C SER A 94 -7.35 20.14 -3.66
N ASP A 95 -8.49 20.78 -3.80
CA ASP A 95 -9.38 21.09 -2.68
C ASP A 95 -9.91 19.80 -2.02
N SER A 96 -10.41 19.96 -0.79
CA SER A 96 -10.85 18.85 0.05
C SER A 96 -11.95 18.01 -0.58
N GLU A 97 -12.93 18.62 -1.25
CA GLU A 97 -14.06 17.91 -1.84
C GLU A 97 -13.59 17.05 -3.03
N THR A 98 -12.81 17.65 -3.93
CA THR A 98 -12.22 16.94 -5.08
C THR A 98 -11.35 15.77 -4.64
N MET A 99 -10.47 15.96 -3.65
CA MET A 99 -9.60 14.89 -3.16
C MET A 99 -10.40 13.78 -2.48
N THR A 100 -11.41 14.12 -1.70
CA THR A 100 -12.28 13.15 -1.02
C THR A 100 -13.00 12.26 -2.05
N GLN A 101 -13.65 12.86 -3.06
CA GLN A 101 -14.34 12.11 -4.11
C GLN A 101 -13.39 11.19 -4.87
N ARG A 102 -12.20 11.68 -5.20
CA ARG A 102 -11.14 10.90 -5.84
C ARG A 102 -10.74 9.68 -5.01
N MET A 103 -10.40 9.89 -3.73
CA MET A 103 -9.97 8.82 -2.83
C MET A 103 -11.09 7.78 -2.64
N VAL A 104 -12.33 8.23 -2.41
CA VAL A 104 -13.49 7.34 -2.27
C VAL A 104 -13.73 6.52 -3.54
N GLY A 105 -13.54 7.10 -4.72
CA GLY A 105 -13.63 6.37 -5.99
C GLY A 105 -12.61 5.23 -6.08
N GLY A 106 -11.36 5.48 -5.66
CA GLY A 106 -10.30 4.46 -5.61
C GLY A 106 -10.58 3.37 -4.58
N ILE A 107 -11.07 3.76 -3.40
CA ILE A 107 -11.44 2.84 -2.30
C ILE A 107 -12.62 1.94 -2.69
N ALA A 108 -13.62 2.49 -3.39
CA ALA A 108 -14.81 1.75 -3.80
C ALA A 108 -14.54 0.73 -4.93
N ASN A 109 -13.34 0.74 -5.52
CA ASN A 109 -12.96 -0.26 -6.51
C ASN A 109 -12.77 -1.63 -5.82
N LYS A 110 -13.47 -2.66 -6.33
CA LYS A 110 -13.44 -4.02 -5.78
C LYS A 110 -12.03 -4.65 -5.73
N MET A 111 -11.12 -4.17 -6.57
CA MET A 111 -9.74 -4.68 -6.60
C MET A 111 -8.86 -4.04 -5.52
N THR A 112 -9.24 -2.91 -4.94
CA THR A 112 -8.44 -2.22 -3.93
C THR A 112 -8.41 -3.00 -2.61
N ASN A 113 -7.21 -3.25 -2.09
CA ASN A 113 -7.01 -3.88 -0.78
C ASN A 113 -6.53 -2.88 0.26
N VAL A 114 -5.62 -1.97 -0.12
CA VAL A 114 -5.00 -1.00 0.79
C VAL A 114 -5.09 0.41 0.21
N LEU A 115 -5.45 1.39 1.03
CA LEU A 115 -5.24 2.81 0.74
C LEU A 115 -3.82 3.18 1.21
N GLY A 116 -2.91 3.39 0.25
CA GLY A 116 -1.52 3.77 0.52
C GLY A 116 -1.39 5.22 0.97
N HIS A 117 -0.30 5.53 1.70
CA HIS A 117 0.10 6.82 2.29
C HIS A 117 -0.87 7.98 2.01
N CYS A 118 -1.98 7.98 2.74
CA CYS A 118 -3.21 8.64 2.31
C CYS A 118 -3.15 10.17 2.28
N THR A 119 -2.20 10.79 2.97
CA THR A 119 -2.02 12.25 2.93
C THR A 119 -1.00 12.67 1.87
N GLY A 120 -0.21 11.73 1.38
CA GLY A 120 0.90 11.97 0.47
C GLY A 120 1.95 12.90 1.06
N ARG A 121 2.05 13.08 2.38
CA ARG A 121 3.00 14.03 2.98
C ARG A 121 4.47 13.58 2.86
N LEU A 122 5.37 14.55 2.97
CA LEU A 122 6.79 14.34 3.26
C LEU A 122 7.19 15.28 4.38
N VAL A 123 7.72 14.73 5.47
CA VAL A 123 8.02 15.46 6.70
C VAL A 123 9.52 15.73 6.86
N GLU A 124 10.38 14.99 6.17
CA GLU A 124 11.82 15.19 6.12
C GLU A 124 12.44 14.54 4.87
N GLY A 125 13.76 14.65 4.73
CA GLY A 125 14.54 13.97 3.69
C GLY A 125 14.93 14.82 2.48
N GLY A 126 15.75 14.24 1.60
CA GLY A 126 16.37 14.94 0.47
C GLY A 126 15.39 15.41 -0.62
N ARG A 127 14.16 14.90 -0.63
CA ARG A 127 13.07 15.33 -1.54
C ARG A 127 12.35 16.59 -1.03
N GLY A 128 12.76 17.13 0.11
CA GLY A 128 12.14 18.27 0.76
C GLY A 128 10.88 17.91 1.52
N ILE A 129 10.22 18.94 2.05
CA ILE A 129 8.96 18.80 2.79
C ILE A 129 7.76 18.98 1.86
N ARG A 130 6.71 18.22 2.11
CA ARG A 130 5.44 18.30 1.38
C ARG A 130 4.30 18.21 2.40
N PRO A 131 3.50 19.27 2.61
CA PRO A 131 2.35 19.18 3.51
C PRO A 131 1.32 18.18 3.00
N GLU A 132 0.49 17.73 3.94
CA GLU A 132 -0.64 16.81 3.76
C GLU A 132 -1.60 17.33 2.68
N SER A 133 -2.14 16.43 1.86
CA SER A 133 -3.34 16.70 1.06
C SER A 133 -4.54 16.97 1.95
N GLN A 134 -5.44 17.84 1.49
CA GLN A 134 -6.69 18.13 2.18
C GLN A 134 -7.76 17.17 1.67
N PHE A 135 -8.45 16.48 2.57
CA PHE A 135 -9.60 15.61 2.31
C PHE A 135 -10.41 15.46 3.60
N ASP A 136 -11.66 15.02 3.46
CA ASP A 136 -12.51 14.65 4.59
C ASP A 136 -12.12 13.25 5.05
N ALA A 137 -11.35 13.19 6.14
CA ALA A 137 -10.83 11.93 6.66
C ALA A 137 -11.93 11.03 7.27
N GLU A 138 -13.01 11.60 7.78
CA GLU A 138 -14.15 10.81 8.28
C GLU A 138 -14.81 10.06 7.13
N VAL A 139 -15.07 10.75 6.02
CA VAL A 139 -15.66 10.15 4.81
C VAL A 139 -14.73 9.09 4.21
N VAL A 140 -13.43 9.40 4.10
CA VAL A 140 -12.44 8.48 3.52
C VAL A 140 -12.30 7.22 4.37
N PHE A 141 -12.18 7.33 5.69
CA PHE A 141 -12.03 6.15 6.55
C PHE A 141 -13.33 5.38 6.74
N ALA A 142 -14.49 6.04 6.75
CA ALA A 142 -15.78 5.36 6.68
C ALA A 142 -15.89 4.52 5.38
N ALA A 143 -15.41 5.06 4.25
CA ALA A 143 -15.34 4.31 3.00
C ALA A 143 -14.37 3.12 3.10
N CYS A 144 -13.18 3.30 3.68
CA CYS A 144 -12.25 2.19 3.92
C CYS A 144 -12.90 1.06 4.73
N ALA A 145 -13.54 1.39 5.85
CA ALA A 145 -14.24 0.41 6.67
C ALA A 145 -15.41 -0.26 5.91
N GLN A 146 -16.21 0.52 5.17
CA GLN A 146 -17.37 0.01 4.43
C GLN A 146 -16.97 -0.93 3.28
N PHE A 147 -15.93 -0.55 2.53
CA PHE A 147 -15.44 -1.32 1.39
C PHE A 147 -14.37 -2.33 1.79
N ASP A 148 -14.09 -2.49 3.09
CA ASP A 148 -13.13 -3.43 3.64
C ASP A 148 -11.71 -3.24 3.09
N VAL A 149 -11.30 -1.98 2.90
CA VAL A 149 -9.98 -1.56 2.44
C VAL A 149 -9.15 -1.16 3.67
N ALA A 150 -7.97 -1.75 3.82
CA ALA A 150 -7.07 -1.41 4.92
C ALA A 150 -6.43 -0.03 4.70
N VAL A 151 -6.12 0.67 5.79
CA VAL A 151 -5.36 1.92 5.76
C VAL A 151 -3.89 1.61 6.02
N GLU A 152 -3.01 2.07 5.14
CA GLU A 152 -1.56 1.93 5.32
C GLU A 152 -1.08 2.68 6.58
N ILE A 153 -0.11 2.13 7.30
CA ILE A 153 0.78 2.82 8.24
C ILE A 153 2.19 2.70 7.65
N ASN A 154 2.58 3.73 6.92
CA ASN A 154 3.86 3.77 6.24
C ASN A 154 5.00 3.98 7.23
N SER A 155 5.95 3.05 7.25
CA SER A 155 7.08 3.06 8.17
C SER A 155 8.25 3.92 7.67
N ARG A 156 8.17 4.45 6.44
CA ARG A 156 9.23 5.27 5.84
C ARG A 156 9.38 6.58 6.66
N PRO A 157 10.58 6.88 7.20
CA PRO A 157 10.79 8.05 8.07
C PRO A 157 10.36 9.39 7.43
N GLU A 158 10.60 9.53 6.13
CA GLU A 158 10.24 10.73 5.38
C GLU A 158 8.73 10.90 5.20
N ARG A 159 7.93 9.83 5.32
CA ARG A 159 6.47 9.88 5.18
C ARG A 159 5.77 9.99 6.53
N ARG A 160 6.02 9.02 7.41
CA ARG A 160 5.29 8.84 8.67
C ARG A 160 3.77 8.96 8.46
N ASP A 161 3.23 8.36 7.42
CA ASP A 161 1.86 8.59 6.95
C ASP A 161 0.96 7.38 7.25
N PRO A 162 -0.29 7.51 7.70
CA PRO A 162 -0.99 8.70 8.17
C PRO A 162 -0.47 9.18 9.53
N PRO A 163 -0.46 10.49 9.83
CA PRO A 163 -0.22 11.03 11.18
C PRO A 163 -1.08 10.38 12.27
N SER A 164 -0.62 10.39 13.53
CA SER A 164 -1.28 9.73 14.68
C SER A 164 -2.79 10.04 14.81
N ARG A 165 -3.19 11.30 14.63
CA ARG A 165 -4.60 11.71 14.68
C ARG A 165 -5.48 10.97 13.65
N LEU A 166 -4.91 10.64 12.49
CA LEU A 166 -5.60 9.94 11.41
C LEU A 166 -5.55 8.43 11.60
N ILE A 167 -4.51 7.87 12.24
CA ILE A 167 -4.51 6.48 12.69
C ILE A 167 -5.66 6.25 13.68
N GLN A 168 -5.80 7.15 14.67
CA GLN A 168 -6.87 7.08 15.67
C GLN A 168 -8.25 7.18 15.01
N LEU A 169 -8.43 8.14 14.10
CA LEU A 169 -9.69 8.29 13.38
C LEU A 169 -10.04 7.06 12.52
N ALA A 170 -9.06 6.47 11.82
CA ALA A 170 -9.26 5.24 11.06
C ALA A 170 -9.63 4.06 11.97
N LEU A 171 -9.03 3.98 13.16
CA LEU A 171 -9.32 2.94 14.15
C LEU A 171 -10.75 3.09 14.69
N GLU A 172 -11.17 4.32 15.02
CA GLU A 172 -12.53 4.66 15.44
C GLU A 172 -13.58 4.35 14.37
N ALA A 173 -13.26 4.61 13.09
CA ALA A 173 -14.10 4.25 11.94
C ALA A 173 -14.21 2.73 11.72
N GLY A 174 -13.37 1.93 12.38
CA GLY A 174 -13.38 0.47 12.31
C GLY A 174 -12.52 -0.11 11.17
N CYS A 175 -11.59 0.66 10.63
CA CYS A 175 -10.68 0.22 9.57
C CYS A 175 -9.77 -0.94 10.01
N LEU A 176 -9.36 -1.72 9.01
CA LEU A 176 -8.17 -2.56 9.06
C LEU A 176 -6.93 -1.71 8.74
N PHE A 177 -5.75 -2.21 9.08
CA PHE A 177 -4.48 -1.55 8.83
C PHE A 177 -3.48 -2.47 8.12
N SER A 178 -2.65 -1.88 7.26
CA SER A 178 -1.46 -2.52 6.68
C SER A 178 -0.21 -1.76 7.11
N ILE A 179 0.81 -2.43 7.62
CA ILE A 179 2.10 -1.81 7.96
C ILE A 179 3.11 -2.21 6.89
N ASP A 180 3.68 -1.23 6.20
CA ASP A 180 4.75 -1.44 5.21
C ASP A 180 5.88 -0.44 5.38
N THR A 181 6.95 -0.62 4.60
CA THR A 181 8.15 0.22 4.66
C THR A 181 8.32 1.14 3.46
N ASP A 182 7.53 0.95 2.40
CA ASP A 182 7.72 1.60 1.09
C ASP A 182 9.21 1.53 0.65
N ALA A 183 9.75 0.31 0.74
CA ALA A 183 11.17 0.03 0.55
C ALA A 183 11.55 0.02 -0.94
N HIS A 184 12.49 0.88 -1.29
CA HIS A 184 13.11 0.99 -2.61
C HIS A 184 14.53 0.38 -2.64
N ALA A 185 15.06 0.00 -1.47
CA ALA A 185 16.35 -0.65 -1.30
C ALA A 185 16.30 -1.66 -0.13
N PRO A 186 17.11 -2.74 -0.16
CA PRO A 186 17.11 -3.82 0.84
C PRO A 186 17.11 -3.35 2.30
N GLY A 187 18.01 -2.41 2.64
CA GLY A 187 18.13 -1.91 4.01
C GLY A 187 16.92 -1.15 4.54
N GLN A 188 15.96 -0.79 3.68
CA GLN A 188 14.74 -0.08 4.07
C GLN A 188 13.66 -1.04 4.60
N LEU A 189 13.77 -2.35 4.38
CA LEU A 189 12.86 -3.35 4.98
C LEU A 189 12.94 -3.34 6.52
N ALA A 190 14.08 -2.96 7.09
CA ALA A 190 14.25 -2.82 8.54
C ALA A 190 13.45 -1.65 9.14
N PHE A 191 12.82 -0.79 8.33
CA PHE A 191 12.01 0.32 8.84
C PHE A 191 10.68 -0.15 9.44
N GLN A 192 10.27 -1.40 9.26
CA GLN A 192 8.97 -1.92 9.71
C GLN A 192 8.70 -1.64 11.20
N ASP A 193 9.75 -1.71 12.04
CA ASP A 193 9.68 -1.39 13.47
C ASP A 193 9.11 0.00 13.75
N TYR A 194 9.34 0.99 12.87
CA TYR A 194 8.78 2.33 13.01
C TYR A 194 7.27 2.35 12.83
N GLY A 195 6.73 1.61 11.86
CA GLY A 195 5.30 1.47 11.68
C GLY A 195 4.65 0.71 12.83
N CYS A 196 5.27 -0.39 13.27
CA CYS A 196 4.83 -1.17 14.43
C CYS A 196 4.79 -0.33 15.70
N ALA A 197 5.83 0.44 16.00
CA ALA A 197 5.86 1.34 17.16
C ALA A 197 4.71 2.34 17.12
N ARG A 198 4.45 2.95 15.96
CA ARG A 198 3.35 3.90 15.78
C ARG A 198 1.98 3.24 15.93
N ALA A 199 1.81 2.01 15.47
CA ALA A 199 0.57 1.26 15.67
C ALA A 199 0.32 1.00 17.16
N VAL A 200 1.35 0.57 17.91
CA VAL A 200 1.30 0.35 19.36
C VAL A 200 0.99 1.65 20.11
N GLU A 201 1.68 2.75 19.80
CA GLU A 201 1.47 4.06 20.43
C GLU A 201 0.05 4.60 20.24
N ASN A 202 -0.61 4.23 19.14
CA ASN A 202 -1.99 4.62 18.85
C ASN A 202 -3.03 3.55 19.23
N GLY A 203 -2.60 2.47 19.91
CA GLY A 203 -3.49 1.43 20.41
C GLY A 203 -4.15 0.57 19.32
N VAL A 204 -3.53 0.46 18.13
CA VAL A 204 -4.05 -0.40 17.05
C VAL A 204 -3.89 -1.87 17.45
N PRO A 205 -4.99 -2.64 17.59
CA PRO A 205 -4.92 -4.05 17.93
C PRO A 205 -4.26 -4.89 16.84
N ALA A 206 -3.49 -5.91 17.21
CA ALA A 206 -2.79 -6.77 16.24
C ALA A 206 -3.74 -7.51 15.28
N ASP A 207 -4.94 -7.88 15.73
CA ASP A 207 -5.96 -8.53 14.90
C ASP A 207 -6.57 -7.59 13.84
N ARG A 208 -6.38 -6.27 13.98
CA ARG A 208 -6.74 -5.25 12.98
C ARG A 208 -5.62 -4.97 11.98
N ILE A 209 -4.42 -5.53 12.18
CA ILE A 209 -3.28 -5.36 11.27
C ILE A 209 -3.20 -6.60 10.36
N VAL A 210 -3.43 -6.42 9.06
CA VAL A 210 -3.53 -7.52 8.10
C VAL A 210 -2.21 -8.29 7.95
N ASN A 211 -1.07 -7.64 8.21
CA ASN A 211 0.27 -8.26 8.19
C ASN A 211 0.46 -9.29 9.31
N ALA A 212 -0.32 -9.22 10.39
CA ALA A 212 -0.22 -10.14 11.53
C ALA A 212 -1.08 -11.39 11.37
N TRP A 213 -1.83 -11.50 10.27
CA TRP A 213 -2.66 -12.66 9.98
C TRP A 213 -1.84 -13.79 9.34
N PRO A 214 -2.28 -15.06 9.45
CA PRO A 214 -1.77 -16.12 8.60
C PRO A 214 -1.92 -15.74 7.12
N ARG A 215 -0.91 -16.01 6.30
CA ARG A 215 -0.89 -15.67 4.87
C ARG A 215 -2.16 -16.12 4.14
N ASP A 216 -2.65 -17.33 4.41
CA ASP A 216 -3.83 -17.86 3.73
C ASP A 216 -5.10 -17.04 4.04
N ARG A 217 -5.21 -16.51 5.27
CA ARG A 217 -6.29 -15.57 5.65
C ARG A 217 -6.13 -14.22 4.95
N LEU A 218 -4.91 -13.71 4.84
CA LEU A 218 -4.63 -12.49 4.08
C LEU A 218 -5.07 -12.65 2.62
N LEU A 219 -4.71 -13.75 1.98
CA LEU A 219 -5.08 -14.04 0.59
C LEU A 219 -6.58 -14.24 0.41
N GLU A 220 -7.25 -14.95 1.34
CA GLU A 220 -8.71 -15.06 1.33
C GLU A 220 -9.36 -13.67 1.37
N TRP A 221 -8.88 -12.79 2.25
CA TRP A 221 -9.37 -11.41 2.35
C TRP A 221 -9.10 -10.59 1.08
N THR A 222 -7.89 -10.62 0.53
CA THR A 222 -7.58 -9.85 -0.68
C THR A 222 -8.28 -10.36 -1.94
N HIS A 223 -8.71 -11.62 -1.93
CA HIS A 223 -9.42 -12.27 -3.04
C HIS A 223 -10.95 -12.23 -2.91
N ALA A 224 -11.50 -11.98 -1.71
CA ALA A 224 -12.93 -12.08 -1.42
C ALA A 224 -13.86 -11.20 -2.28
N LYS A 225 -13.35 -10.09 -2.81
CA LYS A 225 -14.17 -9.09 -3.55
C LYS A 225 -14.14 -9.27 -5.08
N ARG A 226 -13.39 -10.25 -5.58
CA ARG A 226 -13.08 -10.43 -7.01
C ARG A 226 -14.22 -10.99 -7.84
#